data_AF-A0A929UFT4-F1
#
_entry.id   AF-A0A929UFT4-F1
#
_cell.length_a   1.000
_cell.length_b   1.000
_cell.length_c   1.000
_cell.angle_alpha   90.00
_cell.angle_beta   90.00
_cell.angle_gamma   90.00
#
_symmetry.space_group_name_H-M   'P 1'
#
loop_
_entity.id
_entity.type
_entity.pdbx_description
1 polymer ?
#
loop_
_entity_poly.entity_id
_entity_poly.type
_entity_poly.pdbx_seq_one_letter_code
_entity_poly.pdbx_strand_id
1 'polypeptide(L)'
;MRHRNKLDLSFLSHCFQPEKLLAALFLIPFLMFFFRPMMGVRLQFDPPKEEGQIQVYRTDSSVSFNYRSVFDVGKTTTTLQADGLHEDLTVFRLRFTGIRELNLKQIQFRFFGVPVKTMQAEEIASSIFDATSIRTELKGKSPQEIRLYIPSDNADLYFKPYNYLSFPFWAGYLLVLYGISLLLVQGLFALLEKSGVKNRLEEILFFSYPAAVVVFGELANGSVSAMDTPYFFLNYGGLLGLSLVLRALTTRSLSLTLVNLFFGVAYLANHFVSLFRGRPILPWDIRAMNTAADVAAQYNYTLTPRILCLCLVILGAATLPYLLKLSVIRDFLEESGKKRKTGVHRGGVLSGSRFSAEAFYTKTEEGTEAKKPLKKRLAARALFFLSGAALLALLHLSPLYGNLQTDSWDVYIVMDYQRQGFPATFLKFYESYQVHAPKGYSQAEVERIYKEYVALARKENAKTAEEFAGKKHPAKILMIMNESLSEISYENKDIEQDTMPFLRSLHKNTVRGNLYVSVRGGGTCNTEFESLTGNSMAFLPAN
;
A
#
# COMPACT_ATOMS: atom_id res chain seq x y z
N MET A 1 8.63 -47.99 47.88
CA MET A 1 8.70 -46.62 47.33
C MET A 1 8.83 -46.68 45.80
N ARG A 2 7.77 -46.34 45.05
CA ARG A 2 7.85 -46.09 43.60
C ARG A 2 7.07 -44.82 43.30
N HIS A 3 7.69 -43.65 43.51
CA HIS A 3 7.18 -42.38 43.02
C HIS A 3 7.39 -42.34 41.50
N ARG A 4 6.37 -42.73 40.73
CA ARG A 4 6.27 -42.32 39.32
C ARG A 4 5.75 -40.88 39.31
N ASN A 5 6.65 -39.92 39.16
CA ASN A 5 6.31 -38.56 38.73
C ASN A 5 5.71 -38.65 37.33
N LYS A 6 4.39 -38.82 37.23
CA LYS A 6 3.67 -38.52 35.99
C LYS A 6 3.77 -37.00 35.81
N LEU A 7 4.50 -36.55 34.79
CA LEU A 7 4.43 -35.16 34.34
C LEU A 7 2.94 -34.83 34.14
N ASP A 8 2.43 -33.84 34.88
CA ASP A 8 1.07 -33.35 34.68
C ASP A 8 1.02 -32.51 33.40
N LEU A 9 0.77 -33.19 32.28
CA LEU A 9 0.63 -32.57 30.96
C LEU A 9 -0.74 -31.86 30.79
N SER A 10 -1.51 -31.66 31.87
CA SER A 10 -2.79 -30.93 31.86
C SER A 10 -2.65 -29.47 31.40
N PHE A 11 -1.48 -28.87 31.62
CA PHE A 11 -1.18 -27.53 31.14
C PHE A 11 -1.16 -27.47 29.60
N LEU A 12 -0.57 -28.49 28.93
CA LEU A 12 -0.52 -28.53 27.47
C LEU A 12 -1.93 -28.64 26.86
N SER A 13 -2.81 -29.46 27.43
CA SER A 13 -4.18 -29.56 26.92
C SER A 13 -4.99 -28.26 27.08
N HIS A 14 -4.65 -27.42 28.06
CA HIS A 14 -5.27 -26.10 28.20
C HIS A 14 -4.69 -25.07 27.20
N CYS A 15 -3.42 -25.19 26.83
CA CYS A 15 -2.78 -24.33 25.86
C CYS A 15 -3.25 -24.61 24.42
N PHE A 16 -3.46 -25.88 24.06
CA PHE A 16 -3.80 -26.33 22.70
C PHE A 16 -5.32 -26.53 22.47
N GLN A 17 -6.17 -25.72 23.12
CA GLN A 17 -7.60 -25.72 22.85
C GLN A 17 -7.89 -25.24 21.42
N PRO A 18 -8.84 -25.86 20.67
CA PRO A 18 -9.13 -25.48 19.28
C PRO A 18 -9.43 -23.99 19.08
N GLU A 19 -10.17 -23.37 20.01
CA GLU A 19 -10.45 -21.93 19.97
C GLU A 19 -9.18 -21.08 20.04
N LYS A 20 -8.21 -21.48 20.87
CA LYS A 20 -6.93 -20.76 21.03
C LYS A 20 -6.03 -20.95 19.83
N LEU A 21 -6.01 -22.17 19.27
CA LEU A 21 -5.28 -22.46 18.03
C LEU A 21 -5.81 -21.61 16.87
N LEU A 22 -7.13 -21.53 16.73
CA LEU A 22 -7.76 -20.71 15.71
C LEU A 22 -7.54 -19.20 15.95
N ALA A 23 -7.68 -18.74 17.19
CA ALA A 23 -7.40 -17.34 17.55
C ALA A 23 -5.96 -16.93 17.21
N ALA A 24 -5.00 -17.84 17.37
CA ALA A 24 -3.60 -17.56 17.08
C ALA A 24 -3.36 -17.27 15.58
N LEU A 25 -4.13 -17.86 14.67
CA LEU A 25 -4.02 -17.53 13.25
C LEU A 25 -4.37 -16.06 12.97
N PHE A 26 -5.30 -15.48 13.74
CA PHE A 26 -5.77 -14.12 13.49
C PHE A 26 -4.86 -13.01 14.03
N LEU A 27 -3.89 -13.32 14.89
CA LEU A 27 -2.87 -12.35 15.31
C LEU A 27 -1.62 -12.38 14.42
N ILE A 28 -1.45 -13.41 13.57
CA ILE A 28 -0.30 -13.51 12.66
C ILE A 28 -0.14 -12.23 11.81
N PRO A 29 -1.19 -11.66 11.19
CA PRO A 29 -1.00 -10.47 10.35
C PRO A 29 -0.48 -9.27 11.15
N PHE A 30 -0.95 -9.12 12.40
CA PHE A 30 -0.43 -8.09 13.30
C PHE A 30 1.06 -8.33 13.59
N LEU A 31 1.46 -9.57 13.88
CA LEU A 31 2.86 -9.92 14.12
C LEU A 31 3.74 -9.79 12.88
N MET A 32 3.25 -10.12 11.69
CA MET A 32 3.97 -9.92 10.42
C MET A 32 4.39 -8.46 10.24
N PHE A 33 3.57 -7.51 10.70
CA PHE A 33 3.92 -6.10 10.64
C PHE A 33 5.15 -5.77 11.52
N PHE A 34 5.28 -6.35 12.72
CA PHE A 34 6.37 -6.02 13.65
C PHE A 34 7.60 -6.90 13.50
N PHE A 35 7.42 -8.14 13.10
CA PHE A 35 8.49 -9.14 12.98
C PHE A 35 8.80 -9.38 11.52
N ARG A 36 9.41 -8.39 10.86
CA ARG A 36 9.82 -8.49 9.45
C ARG A 36 11.27 -8.98 9.34
N PRO A 37 11.52 -10.14 8.74
CA PRO A 37 12.88 -10.65 8.58
C PRO A 37 13.68 -9.78 7.62
N MET A 38 14.66 -9.04 8.13
CA MET A 38 15.62 -8.32 7.30
C MET A 38 16.69 -9.25 6.75
N MET A 39 16.86 -9.22 5.43
CA MET A 39 17.80 -10.04 4.70
C MET A 39 19.05 -9.24 4.34
N GLY A 40 20.18 -9.93 4.24
CA GLY A 40 21.40 -9.44 3.60
C GLY A 40 21.54 -10.03 2.21
N VAL A 41 22.11 -9.26 1.29
CA VAL A 41 22.58 -9.73 -0.01
C VAL A 41 24.09 -9.56 -0.08
N ARG A 42 24.77 -10.61 -0.53
CA ARG A 42 26.20 -10.59 -0.82
C ARG A 42 26.40 -10.87 -2.30
N LEU A 43 26.97 -9.90 -3.01
CA LEU A 43 27.40 -10.03 -4.39
C LEU A 43 28.85 -10.52 -4.40
N GLN A 44 29.18 -11.47 -5.26
CA GLN A 44 30.55 -11.88 -5.54
C GLN A 44 30.84 -11.78 -7.02
N PHE A 45 31.93 -11.13 -7.37
CA PHE A 45 32.31 -10.81 -8.73
C PHE A 45 33.83 -10.80 -8.89
N ASP A 46 34.30 -10.88 -10.13
CA ASP A 46 35.71 -10.59 -10.42
C ASP A 46 36.03 -9.12 -10.16
N PRO A 47 37.26 -8.81 -9.71
CA PRO A 47 37.66 -7.43 -9.54
C PRO A 47 37.44 -6.64 -10.84
N PRO A 48 36.69 -5.52 -10.81
CA PRO A 48 36.41 -4.75 -12.00
C PRO A 48 37.70 -4.11 -12.53
N LYS A 49 37.76 -3.91 -13.86
CA LYS A 49 38.92 -3.28 -14.52
C LYS A 49 39.02 -1.79 -14.18
N GLU A 50 37.90 -1.18 -13.87
CA GLU A 50 37.72 0.25 -13.62
C GLU A 50 37.12 0.44 -12.23
N GLU A 51 37.40 1.59 -11.62
CA GLU A 51 36.79 1.96 -10.35
C GLU A 51 35.43 2.63 -10.62
N GLY A 52 34.47 2.37 -9.76
CA GLY A 52 33.14 2.95 -9.88
C GLY A 52 32.28 2.62 -8.69
N GLN A 53 30.97 2.72 -8.88
CA GLN A 53 29.99 2.48 -7.84
C GLN A 53 28.97 1.42 -8.23
N ILE A 54 28.61 0.59 -7.25
CA ILE A 54 27.46 -0.30 -7.32
C ILE A 54 26.46 0.16 -6.26
N GLN A 55 25.22 0.43 -6.68
CA GLN A 55 24.13 0.76 -5.78
C GLN A 55 23.16 -0.42 -5.69
N VAL A 56 22.86 -0.86 -4.46
CA VAL A 56 21.94 -1.96 -4.17
C VAL A 56 20.65 -1.39 -3.63
N TYR A 57 19.55 -1.58 -4.34
CA TYR A 57 18.23 -1.10 -3.93
C TYR A 57 17.52 -2.13 -3.06
N ARG A 58 16.87 -1.66 -1.99
CA ARG A 58 16.25 -2.48 -0.94
C ARG A 58 14.71 -2.50 -1.02
N THR A 59 14.11 -1.83 -2.00
CA THR A 59 12.66 -1.80 -2.26
C THR A 59 12.37 -1.89 -3.76
N ASP A 60 11.25 -2.50 -4.10
CA ASP A 60 10.73 -2.74 -5.45
C ASP A 60 9.87 -1.58 -5.97
N SER A 61 9.57 -0.65 -5.09
CA SER A 61 8.76 0.51 -5.37
C SER A 61 9.52 1.60 -6.14
N SER A 62 8.78 2.47 -6.82
CA SER A 62 9.31 3.70 -7.43
C SER A 62 10.01 4.62 -6.42
N VAL A 63 9.82 4.40 -5.10
CA VAL A 63 10.52 4.99 -3.93
C VAL A 63 12.02 4.66 -3.90
N SER A 64 12.51 3.85 -4.85
CA SER A 64 13.87 3.31 -4.96
C SER A 64 15.01 4.28 -4.57
N PHE A 65 14.88 5.59 -4.82
CA PHE A 65 15.93 6.58 -4.54
C PHE A 65 16.39 6.64 -3.07
N ASN A 66 15.51 6.42 -2.09
CA ASN A 66 15.83 6.61 -0.67
C ASN A 66 16.28 5.35 0.07
N TYR A 67 16.09 4.17 -0.53
CA TYR A 67 16.40 2.89 0.09
C TYR A 67 17.45 2.13 -0.72
N ARG A 68 18.64 2.73 -0.83
CA ARG A 68 19.79 2.11 -1.50
C ARG A 68 21.05 2.14 -0.64
N SER A 69 21.89 1.14 -0.81
CA SER A 69 23.27 1.15 -0.35
C SER A 69 24.18 1.46 -1.52
N VAL A 70 25.07 2.45 -1.36
CA VAL A 70 26.07 2.81 -2.37
C VAL A 70 27.41 2.27 -1.91
N PHE A 71 28.12 1.60 -2.81
CA PHE A 71 29.44 1.05 -2.54
C PHE A 71 30.41 1.49 -3.61
N ASP A 72 31.54 2.06 -3.19
CA ASP A 72 32.68 2.28 -4.07
C ASP A 72 33.40 0.95 -4.29
N VAL A 73 33.62 0.61 -5.56
CA VAL A 73 34.19 -0.66 -6.00
C VAL A 73 35.48 -0.36 -6.76
N GLY A 74 36.59 -0.87 -6.23
CA GLY A 74 37.91 -0.71 -6.83
C GLY A 74 38.41 -2.00 -7.48
N LYS A 75 39.61 -1.94 -8.05
CA LYS A 75 40.24 -3.05 -8.80
C LYS A 75 40.63 -4.26 -7.96
N THR A 76 40.45 -4.21 -6.65
CA THR A 76 40.68 -5.32 -5.71
C THR A 76 39.40 -5.84 -5.07
N THR A 77 38.27 -5.14 -5.27
CA THR A 77 36.99 -5.49 -4.66
C THR A 77 36.40 -6.69 -5.38
N THR A 78 36.19 -7.79 -4.64
CA THR A 78 35.62 -9.04 -5.17
C THR A 78 34.27 -9.38 -4.55
N THR A 79 33.93 -8.72 -3.44
CA THR A 79 32.69 -8.98 -2.71
C THR A 79 32.10 -7.68 -2.18
N LEU A 80 30.77 -7.66 -2.11
CA LEU A 80 30.00 -6.55 -1.58
C LEU A 80 28.83 -7.12 -0.77
N GLN A 81 28.54 -6.53 0.37
CA GLN A 81 27.42 -6.95 1.21
C GLN A 81 26.53 -5.76 1.57
N ALA A 82 25.24 -5.87 1.25
CA ALA A 82 24.21 -4.94 1.66
C ALA A 82 23.21 -5.66 2.57
N ASP A 83 22.95 -5.10 3.75
CA ASP A 83 21.95 -5.63 4.69
C ASP A 83 20.69 -4.76 4.68
N GLY A 84 19.58 -5.28 5.20
CA GLY A 84 18.31 -4.55 5.30
C GLY A 84 17.42 -4.66 4.06
N LEU A 85 17.54 -5.74 3.28
CA LEU A 85 16.56 -6.08 2.25
C LEU A 85 15.30 -6.61 2.93
N HIS A 86 14.15 -6.10 2.52
CA HIS A 86 12.88 -6.57 3.03
C HIS A 86 12.45 -7.87 2.33
N GLU A 87 11.72 -8.70 3.04
CA GLU A 87 11.25 -10.02 2.59
C GLU A 87 10.15 -9.94 1.53
N ASP A 88 9.47 -8.80 1.45
CA ASP A 88 8.40 -8.50 0.51
C ASP A 88 8.90 -7.76 -0.75
N LEU A 89 10.18 -7.90 -1.09
CA LEU A 89 10.76 -7.38 -2.34
C LEU A 89 10.33 -8.24 -3.55
N THR A 90 9.61 -7.66 -4.52
CA THR A 90 9.30 -8.34 -5.80
C THR A 90 10.36 -8.18 -6.88
N VAL A 91 11.23 -7.18 -6.76
CA VAL A 91 12.25 -6.83 -7.76
C VAL A 91 13.54 -6.46 -7.04
N PHE A 92 14.62 -7.15 -7.37
CA PHE A 92 15.95 -6.77 -6.89
C PHE A 92 16.67 -5.95 -7.97
N ARG A 93 17.10 -4.75 -7.61
CA ARG A 93 17.74 -3.80 -8.55
C ARG A 93 19.16 -3.48 -8.14
N LEU A 94 20.06 -3.53 -9.11
CA LEU A 94 21.42 -3.04 -9.03
C LEU A 94 21.62 -1.88 -10.01
N ARG A 95 22.30 -0.82 -9.57
CA ARG A 95 22.74 0.27 -10.45
C ARG A 95 24.25 0.33 -10.49
N PHE A 96 24.79 0.55 -11.68
CA PHE A 96 26.22 0.66 -11.94
C PHE A 96 26.56 2.07 -12.43
N THR A 97 27.68 2.62 -11.95
CA THR A 97 28.19 3.95 -12.35
C THR A 97 29.71 3.87 -12.44
N GLY A 98 30.31 4.30 -13.56
CA GLY A 98 31.76 4.24 -13.75
C GLY A 98 32.36 2.84 -13.99
N ILE A 99 31.54 1.80 -14.11
CA ILE A 99 31.99 0.41 -14.38
C ILE A 99 31.53 0.02 -15.78
N ARG A 100 32.45 -0.33 -16.69
CA ARG A 100 32.10 -0.76 -18.07
C ARG A 100 31.94 -2.28 -18.25
N GLU A 101 32.61 -3.08 -17.43
CA GLU A 101 32.52 -4.55 -17.48
C GLU A 101 32.57 -5.12 -16.06
N LEU A 102 31.68 -6.07 -15.74
CA LEU A 102 31.69 -6.80 -14.47
C LEU A 102 31.34 -8.28 -14.70
N ASN A 103 32.17 -9.21 -14.20
CA ASN A 103 31.83 -10.63 -14.19
C ASN A 103 31.21 -11.00 -12.83
N LEU A 104 29.89 -11.17 -12.81
CA LEU A 104 29.15 -11.57 -11.62
C LEU A 104 29.13 -13.09 -11.48
N LYS A 105 29.63 -13.61 -10.35
CA LYS A 105 29.75 -15.05 -10.09
C LYS A 105 28.51 -15.60 -9.39
N GLN A 106 28.15 -14.99 -8.28
CA GLN A 106 27.02 -15.43 -7.47
C GLN A 106 26.40 -14.29 -6.66
N ILE A 107 25.12 -14.46 -6.35
CA ILE A 107 24.38 -13.63 -5.41
C ILE A 107 23.93 -14.52 -4.26
N GLN A 108 24.28 -14.16 -3.03
CA GLN A 108 23.91 -14.91 -1.83
C GLN A 108 22.96 -14.09 -0.96
N PHE A 109 21.80 -14.66 -0.63
CA PHE A 109 20.86 -14.11 0.34
C PHE A 109 21.10 -14.72 1.70
N ARG A 110 21.16 -13.86 2.72
CA ARG A 110 21.56 -14.21 4.06
C ARG A 110 20.51 -13.75 5.06
N PHE A 111 20.20 -14.60 6.02
CA PHE A 111 19.36 -14.26 7.16
C PHE A 111 20.19 -14.44 8.43
N PHE A 112 20.33 -13.38 9.25
CA PHE A 112 21.23 -13.37 10.41
C PHE A 112 22.65 -13.88 10.10
N GLY A 113 23.19 -13.49 8.94
CA GLY A 113 24.52 -13.91 8.51
C GLY A 113 24.61 -15.34 7.97
N VAL A 114 23.55 -16.15 8.02
CA VAL A 114 23.49 -17.51 7.44
C VAL A 114 22.96 -17.45 6.01
N PRO A 115 23.65 -18.03 5.01
CA PRO A 115 23.14 -18.07 3.64
C PRO A 115 21.88 -18.95 3.56
N VAL A 116 20.77 -18.37 3.10
CA VAL A 116 19.48 -19.07 2.91
C VAL A 116 19.30 -19.50 1.46
N LYS A 117 19.86 -18.73 0.51
CA LYS A 117 19.81 -19.02 -0.92
C LYS A 117 21.04 -18.45 -1.61
N THR A 118 21.60 -19.23 -2.53
CA THR A 118 22.69 -18.82 -3.40
C THR A 118 22.25 -19.00 -4.84
N MET A 119 22.22 -17.91 -5.60
CA MET A 119 21.98 -17.93 -7.03
C MET A 119 23.32 -17.98 -7.76
N GLN A 120 23.47 -18.97 -8.63
CA GLN A 120 24.60 -19.10 -9.55
C GLN A 120 24.33 -18.37 -10.87
N ALA A 121 25.34 -18.22 -11.71
CA ALA A 121 25.26 -17.50 -13.00
C ALA A 121 24.04 -17.86 -13.86
N GLU A 122 23.70 -19.14 -14.04
CA GLU A 122 22.52 -19.53 -14.86
C GLU A 122 21.19 -19.06 -14.24
N GLU A 123 21.05 -19.18 -12.92
CA GLU A 123 19.85 -18.77 -12.19
C GLU A 123 19.72 -17.23 -12.17
N ILE A 124 20.85 -16.54 -12.00
CA ILE A 124 20.88 -15.08 -12.12
C ILE A 124 20.45 -14.66 -13.54
N ALA A 125 20.98 -15.27 -14.59
CA ALA A 125 20.69 -14.88 -15.97
C ALA A 125 19.23 -15.11 -16.35
N SER A 126 18.67 -16.26 -15.96
CA SER A 126 17.24 -16.56 -16.16
C SER A 126 16.30 -15.70 -15.31
N SER A 127 16.80 -15.09 -14.23
CA SER A 127 16.01 -14.18 -13.38
C SER A 127 16.04 -12.72 -13.86
N ILE A 128 16.93 -12.35 -14.78
CA ILE A 128 16.94 -11.00 -15.37
C ILE A 128 15.65 -10.82 -16.17
N PHE A 129 14.91 -9.76 -15.87
CA PHE A 129 13.69 -9.43 -16.62
C PHE A 129 13.75 -8.08 -17.29
N ASP A 130 14.61 -7.20 -16.79
CA ASP A 130 14.88 -5.91 -17.40
C ASP A 130 16.34 -5.49 -17.14
N ALA A 131 16.92 -4.80 -18.10
CA ALA A 131 18.31 -4.38 -18.11
C ALA A 131 18.43 -3.08 -18.92
N THR A 132 18.54 -1.96 -18.22
CA THR A 132 18.69 -0.65 -18.85
C THR A 132 20.16 -0.40 -19.15
N SER A 133 20.52 -0.37 -20.44
CA SER A 133 21.89 -0.14 -20.91
C SER A 133 22.90 -1.17 -20.39
N ILE A 134 22.48 -2.44 -20.25
CA ILE A 134 23.36 -3.56 -19.89
C ILE A 134 23.15 -4.68 -20.89
N ARG A 135 24.25 -5.23 -21.42
CA ARG A 135 24.22 -6.48 -22.20
C ARG A 135 24.81 -7.60 -21.36
N THR A 136 24.18 -8.76 -21.35
CA THR A 136 24.62 -9.91 -20.56
C THR A 136 25.08 -11.05 -21.43
N GLU A 137 26.18 -11.70 -21.07
CA GLU A 137 26.70 -12.88 -21.77
C GLU A 137 27.05 -13.98 -20.77
N LEU A 138 26.54 -15.19 -21.01
CA LEU A 138 26.91 -16.39 -20.27
C LEU A 138 28.14 -17.03 -20.95
N LYS A 139 29.21 -17.27 -20.20
CA LYS A 139 30.42 -17.87 -20.74
C LYS A 139 30.48 -19.39 -20.55
N GLY A 140 30.63 -20.13 -21.64
CA GLY A 140 30.93 -21.58 -21.61
C GLY A 140 29.69 -22.49 -21.48
N LYS A 141 29.90 -23.82 -21.57
CA LYS A 141 28.82 -24.83 -21.54
C LYS A 141 28.22 -25.09 -20.15
N SER A 142 28.87 -24.61 -19.08
CA SER A 142 28.41 -24.60 -17.69
C SER A 142 28.90 -23.29 -17.05
N PRO A 143 28.25 -22.16 -17.35
CA PRO A 143 28.74 -20.84 -16.99
C PRO A 143 28.86 -20.70 -15.48
N GLN A 144 30.07 -20.41 -15.00
CA GLN A 144 30.36 -20.09 -13.60
C GLN A 144 30.19 -18.59 -13.32
N GLU A 145 30.01 -17.77 -14.36
CA GLU A 145 29.89 -16.32 -14.27
C GLU A 145 28.98 -15.76 -15.38
N ILE A 146 28.33 -14.64 -15.08
CA ILE A 146 27.67 -13.77 -16.06
C ILE A 146 28.54 -12.56 -16.27
N ARG A 147 28.88 -12.28 -17.52
CA ARG A 147 29.51 -11.03 -17.89
C ARG A 147 28.46 -9.96 -18.17
N LEU A 148 28.59 -8.82 -17.50
CA LEU A 148 27.78 -7.62 -17.68
C LEU A 148 28.60 -6.58 -18.45
N TYR A 149 28.16 -6.21 -19.65
CA TYR A 149 28.70 -5.11 -20.42
C TYR A 149 27.84 -3.87 -20.22
N ILE A 150 28.46 -2.79 -19.73
CA ILE A 150 27.78 -1.59 -19.22
C ILE A 150 28.27 -0.37 -20.03
N PRO A 151 27.70 -0.11 -21.22
CA PRO A 151 28.15 0.96 -22.11
C PRO A 151 27.87 2.39 -21.62
N SER A 152 26.94 2.61 -20.67
CA SER A 152 26.58 3.94 -20.17
C SER A 152 26.83 4.09 -18.68
N ASP A 153 27.12 5.31 -18.26
CA ASP A 153 27.04 5.67 -16.84
C ASP A 153 25.56 5.71 -16.42
N ASN A 154 25.23 5.14 -15.26
CA ASN A 154 23.87 4.91 -14.75
C ASN A 154 23.09 3.78 -15.43
N ALA A 155 23.69 2.58 -15.49
CA ALA A 155 23.00 1.40 -15.99
C ALA A 155 22.29 0.64 -14.86
N ASP A 156 21.10 0.12 -15.11
CA ASP A 156 20.27 -0.57 -14.12
C ASP A 156 20.03 -2.03 -14.53
N LEU A 157 20.13 -2.94 -13.58
CA LEU A 157 19.85 -4.36 -13.75
C LEU A 157 18.76 -4.79 -12.80
N TYR A 158 17.70 -5.40 -13.34
CA TYR A 158 16.53 -5.82 -12.58
C TYR A 158 16.35 -7.33 -12.69
N PHE A 159 16.27 -7.95 -11.51
CA PHE A 159 16.07 -9.38 -11.39
C PHE A 159 14.77 -9.66 -10.68
N LYS A 160 14.06 -10.67 -11.17
CA LYS A 160 12.86 -11.24 -10.57
C LYS A 160 13.31 -12.26 -9.53
N PRO A 161 13.31 -11.89 -8.24
CA PRO A 161 13.92 -12.64 -7.16
C PRO A 161 13.07 -13.82 -6.71
N TYR A 162 12.16 -14.36 -7.55
CA TYR A 162 10.97 -15.14 -7.15
C TYR A 162 11.19 -16.38 -6.26
N ASN A 163 12.43 -16.70 -5.89
CA ASN A 163 12.83 -17.72 -4.92
C ASN A 163 13.92 -17.25 -3.92
N TYR A 164 13.94 -15.99 -3.46
CA TYR A 164 14.95 -15.53 -2.49
C TYR A 164 14.97 -16.36 -1.19
N LEU A 165 13.80 -16.82 -0.77
CA LEU A 165 13.60 -17.59 0.45
C LEU A 165 12.78 -18.82 0.08
N SER A 166 13.34 -20.00 0.35
CA SER A 166 12.71 -21.28 0.02
C SER A 166 11.39 -21.44 0.79
N PHE A 167 10.46 -22.25 0.28
CA PHE A 167 9.22 -22.59 1.01
C PHE A 167 9.47 -22.97 2.49
N PRO A 168 10.52 -23.75 2.83
CA PRO A 168 10.91 -24.00 4.22
C PRO A 168 11.19 -22.75 5.07
N PHE A 169 11.78 -21.69 4.49
CA PHE A 169 12.00 -20.45 5.22
C PHE A 169 10.68 -19.80 5.61
N TRP A 170 9.77 -19.62 4.65
CA TRP A 170 8.46 -19.02 4.90
C TRP A 170 7.63 -19.86 5.87
N ALA A 171 7.67 -21.19 5.73
CA ALA A 171 7.03 -22.10 6.67
C ALA A 171 7.59 -21.93 8.08
N GLY A 172 8.93 -21.90 8.23
CA GLY A 172 9.59 -21.69 9.51
C GLY A 172 9.25 -20.33 10.14
N TYR A 173 9.28 -19.26 9.34
CA TYR A 173 8.89 -17.91 9.77
C TYR A 173 7.44 -17.86 10.28
N LEU A 174 6.49 -18.37 9.49
CA LEU A 174 5.07 -18.41 9.88
C LEU A 174 4.83 -19.30 11.11
N LEU A 175 5.58 -20.40 11.26
CA LEU A 175 5.53 -21.25 12.45
C LEU A 175 6.03 -20.53 13.71
N VAL A 176 7.11 -19.75 13.60
CA VAL A 176 7.60 -18.91 14.70
C VAL A 176 6.56 -17.86 15.08
N LEU A 177 5.98 -17.15 14.11
CA LEU A 177 4.91 -16.19 14.36
C LEU A 177 3.69 -16.85 15.00
N TYR A 178 3.30 -18.02 14.53
CA TYR A 178 2.21 -18.79 15.12
C TYR A 178 2.52 -19.21 16.56
N GLY A 179 3.76 -19.61 16.86
CA GLY A 179 4.21 -19.90 18.22
C GLY A 179 4.13 -18.69 19.15
N ILE A 180 4.60 -17.52 18.71
CA ILE A 180 4.49 -16.25 19.45
C ILE A 180 3.00 -15.89 19.65
N SER A 181 2.21 -16.02 18.58
CA SER A 181 0.78 -15.76 18.61
C SER A 181 0.05 -16.65 19.62
N LEU A 182 0.39 -17.94 19.70
CA LEU A 182 -0.20 -18.85 20.68
C LEU A 182 0.07 -18.39 22.11
N LEU A 183 1.28 -17.90 22.41
CA LEU A 183 1.61 -17.35 23.73
C LEU A 183 0.79 -16.11 24.06
N LEU A 184 0.65 -15.18 23.10
CA LEU A 184 -0.16 -13.97 23.26
C LEU A 184 -1.64 -14.29 23.46
N VAL A 185 -2.17 -15.27 22.71
CA VAL A 185 -3.54 -15.74 22.85
C VAL A 185 -3.81 -16.32 24.23
N GLN A 186 -2.86 -17.02 24.87
CA GLN A 186 -3.06 -17.48 26.26
C GLN A 186 -3.34 -16.30 27.20
N GLY A 187 -2.52 -15.24 27.12
CA GLY A 187 -2.68 -14.04 27.92
C GLY A 187 -3.98 -13.30 27.63
N LEU A 188 -4.33 -13.14 26.35
CA LEU A 188 -5.57 -12.50 25.93
C LEU A 188 -6.81 -13.27 26.39
N PHE A 189 -6.83 -14.59 26.25
CA PHE A 189 -7.94 -15.41 26.73
C PHE A 189 -8.11 -15.30 28.25
N ALA A 190 -7.01 -15.34 29.01
CA ALA A 190 -7.05 -15.18 30.46
C ALA A 190 -7.58 -13.79 30.86
N LEU A 191 -7.17 -12.73 30.16
CA LEU A 191 -7.66 -11.37 30.39
C LEU A 191 -9.16 -11.23 30.07
N LEU A 192 -9.59 -11.78 28.94
CA LEU A 192 -11.00 -11.76 28.51
C LEU A 192 -11.89 -12.58 29.45
N GLU A 193 -11.38 -13.70 29.95
CA GLU A 193 -12.07 -14.53 30.95
C GLU A 193 -12.23 -13.80 32.27
N LYS A 194 -11.16 -13.15 32.77
CA LYS A 194 -11.22 -12.29 33.97
C LYS A 194 -12.21 -11.13 33.80
N SER A 195 -12.40 -10.66 32.57
CA SER A 195 -13.33 -9.58 32.22
C SER A 195 -14.77 -10.07 31.97
N GLY A 196 -15.04 -11.38 32.09
CA GLY A 196 -16.37 -11.96 31.89
C GLY A 196 -16.84 -12.03 30.43
N VAL A 197 -15.92 -11.95 29.46
CA VAL A 197 -16.24 -12.04 28.03
C VAL A 197 -16.46 -13.50 27.63
N LYS A 198 -17.68 -13.84 27.18
CA LYS A 198 -18.02 -15.21 26.74
C LYS A 198 -17.43 -15.57 25.37
N ASN A 199 -17.67 -14.75 24.33
CA ASN A 199 -17.27 -15.05 22.94
C ASN A 199 -15.85 -14.56 22.64
N ARG A 200 -14.85 -15.13 23.31
CA ARG A 200 -13.45 -14.66 23.30
C ARG A 200 -12.82 -14.67 21.90
N LEU A 201 -13.02 -15.76 21.15
CA LEU A 201 -12.51 -15.90 19.78
C LEU A 201 -13.07 -14.82 18.84
N GLU A 202 -14.37 -14.56 18.90
CA GLU A 202 -15.01 -13.52 18.07
C GLU A 202 -14.52 -12.11 18.42
N GLU A 203 -14.21 -11.83 19.69
CA GLU A 203 -13.64 -10.53 20.07
C GLU A 203 -12.20 -10.40 19.54
N ILE A 204 -11.37 -11.43 19.69
CA ILE A 204 -10.01 -11.42 19.12
C ILE A 204 -10.07 -11.20 17.61
N LEU A 205 -10.94 -11.93 16.91
CA LEU A 205 -11.19 -11.75 15.48
C LEU A 205 -11.60 -10.30 15.17
N PHE A 206 -12.54 -9.74 15.93
CA PHE A 206 -13.01 -8.37 15.71
C PHE A 206 -11.89 -7.33 15.80
N PHE A 207 -10.97 -7.49 16.75
CA PHE A 207 -9.85 -6.54 16.94
C PHE A 207 -8.67 -6.80 15.99
N SER A 208 -8.46 -8.02 15.51
CA SER A 208 -7.29 -8.35 14.70
C SER A 208 -7.56 -8.36 13.19
N TYR A 209 -8.80 -8.57 12.75
CA TYR A 209 -9.13 -8.61 11.32
C TYR A 209 -8.81 -7.31 10.55
N PRO A 210 -9.06 -6.11 11.11
CA PRO A 210 -8.66 -4.86 10.45
C PRO A 210 -7.16 -4.82 10.13
N ALA A 211 -6.30 -5.38 10.98
CA ALA A 211 -4.87 -5.46 10.72
C ALA A 211 -4.56 -6.42 9.56
N ALA A 212 -5.29 -7.51 9.42
CA ALA A 212 -5.16 -8.40 8.27
C ALA A 212 -5.49 -7.68 6.96
N VAL A 213 -6.58 -6.90 6.92
CA VAL A 213 -6.95 -6.12 5.72
C VAL A 213 -5.89 -5.09 5.39
N VAL A 214 -5.34 -4.36 6.37
CA VAL A 214 -4.25 -3.40 6.12
C VAL A 214 -3.01 -4.12 5.62
N VAL A 215 -2.51 -5.13 6.33
CA VAL A 215 -1.25 -5.81 5.96
C VAL A 215 -1.33 -6.47 4.58
N PHE A 216 -2.38 -7.24 4.30
CA PHE A 216 -2.50 -7.91 3.00
C PHE A 216 -2.95 -6.96 1.89
N GLY A 217 -3.65 -5.88 2.23
CA GLY A 217 -3.98 -4.80 1.30
C GLY A 217 -2.75 -4.05 0.82
N GLU A 218 -1.89 -3.62 1.76
CA GLU A 218 -0.62 -2.97 1.44
C GLU A 218 0.34 -3.93 0.72
N LEU A 219 0.40 -5.21 1.12
CA LEU A 219 1.22 -6.21 0.45
C LEU A 219 0.80 -6.40 -1.02
N ALA A 220 -0.51 -6.37 -1.30
CA ALA A 220 -1.01 -6.46 -2.67
C ALA A 220 -0.65 -5.23 -3.51
N ASN A 221 -0.49 -4.05 -2.89
CA ASN A 221 -0.30 -2.77 -3.59
C ASN A 221 1.16 -2.27 -3.62
N GLY A 222 2.06 -2.93 -2.88
CA GLY A 222 3.46 -2.56 -2.84
C GLY A 222 4.21 -3.37 -1.79
N SER A 223 4.90 -2.66 -0.90
CA SER A 223 5.68 -3.25 0.18
C SER A 223 5.15 -2.75 1.53
N VAL A 224 4.67 -3.68 2.35
CA VAL A 224 4.28 -3.40 3.74
C VAL A 224 5.50 -2.92 4.52
N SER A 225 6.68 -3.38 4.12
CA SER A 225 7.94 -2.99 4.74
C SER A 225 8.28 -1.51 4.61
N ALA A 226 7.82 -0.87 3.53
CA ALA A 226 8.03 0.57 3.30
C ALA A 226 7.13 1.45 4.19
N MET A 227 6.07 0.87 4.78
CA MET A 227 5.13 1.61 5.63
C MET A 227 5.75 1.96 6.98
N ASP A 228 5.70 3.24 7.35
CA ASP A 228 6.19 3.68 8.66
C ASP A 228 5.24 3.21 9.77
N THR A 229 5.81 2.69 10.87
CA THR A 229 5.07 2.08 11.99
C THR A 229 3.92 2.94 12.54
N PRO A 230 4.07 4.26 12.75
CA PRO A 230 2.96 5.09 13.23
C PRO A 230 1.76 5.07 12.28
N TYR A 231 1.99 5.11 10.96
CA TYR A 231 0.90 5.13 9.98
C TYR A 231 0.17 3.80 9.89
N PHE A 232 0.79 2.68 10.25
CA PHE A 232 0.06 1.43 10.41
C PHE A 232 -1.00 1.53 11.48
N PHE A 233 -0.67 2.08 12.65
CA PHE A 233 -1.65 2.29 13.71
C PHE A 233 -2.72 3.31 13.32
N LEU A 234 -2.38 4.30 12.50
CA LEU A 234 -3.36 5.23 11.95
C LEU A 234 -4.40 4.51 11.07
N ASN A 235 -3.96 3.69 10.11
CA ASN A 235 -4.84 2.94 9.22
C ASN A 235 -5.61 1.85 9.96
N TYR A 236 -4.92 1.03 10.76
CA TYR A 236 -5.52 0.00 11.60
C TYR A 236 -6.57 0.60 12.55
N GLY A 237 -6.20 1.67 13.26
CA GLY A 237 -7.05 2.38 14.20
C GLY A 237 -8.26 3.03 13.51
N GLY A 238 -8.09 3.55 12.29
CA GLY A 238 -9.18 4.07 11.47
C GLY A 238 -10.21 2.99 11.13
N LEU A 239 -9.77 1.85 10.62
CA LEU A 239 -10.65 0.71 10.30
C LEU A 239 -11.31 0.14 11.56
N LEU A 240 -10.59 0.05 12.68
CA LEU A 240 -11.13 -0.39 13.96
C LEU A 240 -12.18 0.59 14.50
N GLY A 241 -11.90 1.90 14.45
CA GLY A 241 -12.82 2.95 14.85
C GLY A 241 -14.13 2.90 14.06
N LEU A 242 -14.04 2.76 12.73
CA LEU A 242 -15.20 2.57 11.87
C LEU A 242 -15.97 1.28 12.21
N SER A 243 -15.25 0.19 12.50
CA SER A 243 -15.86 -1.07 12.95
C SER A 243 -16.57 -0.93 14.29
N LEU A 244 -16.06 -0.13 15.23
CA LEU A 244 -16.73 0.13 16.51
C LEU A 244 -18.01 0.95 16.34
N VAL A 245 -17.95 2.01 15.52
CA VAL A 245 -19.13 2.83 15.18
C VAL A 245 -20.20 1.98 14.49
N LEU A 246 -19.82 1.20 13.49
CA LEU A 246 -20.77 0.36 12.75
C LEU A 246 -21.33 -0.78 13.61
N ARG A 247 -20.55 -1.32 14.57
CA ARG A 247 -21.02 -2.29 15.57
C ARG A 247 -22.08 -1.69 16.51
N ALA A 248 -22.06 -0.38 16.77
CA ALA A 248 -23.11 0.28 17.55
C ALA A 248 -24.46 0.28 16.82
N LEU A 249 -24.42 0.38 15.48
CA LEU A 249 -25.61 0.41 14.62
C LEU A 249 -26.08 -1.01 14.25
N THR A 250 -25.16 -1.95 14.12
CA THR A 250 -25.40 -3.29 13.56
C THR A 250 -25.05 -4.42 14.55
N THR A 251 -24.67 -5.58 14.04
CA THR A 251 -24.17 -6.71 14.84
C THR A 251 -22.65 -6.79 14.71
N ARG A 252 -21.96 -7.46 15.65
CA ARG A 252 -20.50 -7.67 15.60
C ARG A 252 -20.05 -8.23 14.24
N SER A 253 -20.70 -9.31 13.79
CA SER A 253 -20.36 -9.98 12.52
C SER A 253 -20.60 -9.06 11.32
N LEU A 254 -21.78 -8.43 11.23
CA LEU A 254 -22.09 -7.57 10.09
C LEU A 254 -21.16 -6.37 10.02
N SER A 255 -20.85 -5.75 11.16
CA SER A 255 -19.92 -4.65 11.22
C SER A 255 -18.52 -5.05 10.74
N LEU A 256 -18.03 -6.19 11.21
CA LEU A 256 -16.71 -6.70 10.81
C LEU A 256 -16.69 -6.99 9.31
N THR A 257 -17.73 -7.65 8.79
CA THR A 257 -17.84 -7.98 7.37
C THR A 257 -17.89 -6.72 6.50
N LEU A 258 -18.76 -5.76 6.80
CA LEU A 258 -18.94 -4.57 5.96
C LEU A 258 -17.67 -3.72 5.84
N VAL A 259 -17.00 -3.42 6.96
CA VAL A 259 -15.79 -2.58 6.95
C VAL A 259 -14.66 -3.28 6.22
N ASN A 260 -14.39 -4.55 6.55
CA ASN A 260 -13.26 -5.28 5.99
C ASN A 260 -13.49 -5.68 4.53
N LEU A 261 -14.74 -5.96 4.12
CA LEU A 261 -15.08 -6.18 2.72
C LEU A 261 -14.91 -4.90 1.90
N PHE A 262 -15.40 -3.77 2.40
CA PHE A 262 -15.27 -2.49 1.71
C PHE A 262 -13.79 -2.14 1.48
N PHE A 263 -12.96 -2.15 2.52
CA PHE A 263 -11.54 -1.81 2.38
C PHE A 263 -10.76 -2.87 1.62
N GLY A 264 -11.06 -4.16 1.80
CA GLY A 264 -10.42 -5.23 1.04
C GLY A 264 -10.68 -5.10 -0.46
N VAL A 265 -11.92 -4.80 -0.86
CA VAL A 265 -12.27 -4.51 -2.27
C VAL A 265 -11.62 -3.21 -2.75
N ALA A 266 -11.54 -2.17 -1.91
CA ALA A 266 -10.87 -0.93 -2.25
C ALA A 266 -9.36 -1.14 -2.52
N TYR A 267 -8.67 -1.95 -1.70
CA TYR A 267 -7.28 -2.35 -1.95
C TYR A 267 -7.13 -3.16 -3.24
N LEU A 268 -8.08 -4.05 -3.54
CA LEU A 268 -8.07 -4.84 -4.77
C LEU A 268 -8.24 -3.94 -6.00
N ALA A 269 -9.17 -2.98 -5.94
CA ALA A 269 -9.35 -1.98 -6.98
C ALA A 269 -8.08 -1.13 -7.14
N ASN A 270 -7.48 -0.70 -6.02
CA ASN A 270 -6.26 0.09 -6.02
C ASN A 270 -5.11 -0.63 -6.74
N HIS A 271 -5.00 -1.95 -6.56
CA HIS A 271 -3.94 -2.75 -7.19
C HIS A 271 -4.05 -2.68 -8.72
N PHE A 272 -5.25 -2.96 -9.25
CA PHE A 272 -5.45 -2.97 -10.70
C PHE A 272 -5.40 -1.58 -11.33
N VAL A 273 -5.88 -0.55 -10.63
CA VAL A 273 -5.73 0.83 -11.10
C VAL A 273 -4.26 1.25 -11.10
N SER A 274 -3.50 0.89 -10.07
CA SER A 274 -2.06 1.19 -10.00
C SER A 274 -1.29 0.50 -11.12
N LEU A 275 -1.65 -0.74 -11.45
CA LEU A 275 -1.07 -1.46 -12.59
C LEU A 275 -1.33 -0.76 -13.93
N PHE A 276 -2.51 -0.16 -14.08
CA PHE A 276 -2.91 0.55 -15.31
C PHE A 276 -2.31 1.95 -15.43
N ARG A 277 -2.34 2.74 -14.35
CA ARG A 277 -1.96 4.18 -14.39
C ARG A 277 -0.55 4.46 -13.89
N GLY A 278 0.11 3.48 -13.28
CA GLY A 278 1.38 3.69 -12.58
C GLY A 278 1.26 4.46 -11.25
N ARG A 279 0.03 4.75 -10.79
CA ARG A 279 -0.23 5.45 -9.51
C ARG A 279 -1.52 4.96 -8.82
N PRO A 280 -1.61 5.06 -7.47
CA PRO A 280 -2.80 4.70 -6.70
C PRO A 280 -4.07 5.44 -7.10
N ILE A 281 -5.21 4.90 -6.67
CA ILE A 281 -6.53 5.54 -6.81
C ILE A 281 -6.55 6.82 -5.99
N LEU A 282 -6.93 7.91 -6.65
CA LEU A 282 -7.14 9.21 -6.02
C LEU A 282 -8.65 9.52 -5.93
N PRO A 283 -9.08 10.39 -5.00
CA PRO A 283 -10.50 10.63 -4.76
C PRO A 283 -11.28 11.15 -5.98
N TRP A 284 -10.65 11.91 -6.87
CA TRP A 284 -11.27 12.39 -8.10
C TRP A 284 -11.42 11.31 -9.18
N ASP A 285 -10.69 10.20 -9.09
CA ASP A 285 -10.83 9.07 -10.02
C ASP A 285 -12.21 8.42 -9.91
N ILE A 286 -12.89 8.56 -8.76
CA ILE A 286 -14.27 8.13 -8.57
C ILE A 286 -15.20 8.84 -9.59
N ARG A 287 -14.93 10.10 -9.95
CA ARG A 287 -15.74 10.85 -10.91
C ARG A 287 -15.51 10.38 -12.35
N ALA A 288 -14.37 9.77 -12.64
CA ALA A 288 -14.00 9.24 -13.96
C ALA A 288 -14.21 7.72 -14.08
N MET A 289 -14.86 7.09 -13.10
CA MET A 289 -14.95 5.62 -12.99
C MET A 289 -15.63 4.96 -14.19
N ASN A 290 -16.64 5.60 -14.78
CA ASN A 290 -17.33 5.06 -15.96
C ASN A 290 -16.38 4.94 -17.17
N THR A 291 -15.57 5.96 -17.41
CA THR A 291 -14.58 5.95 -18.50
C THR A 291 -13.47 4.92 -18.23
N ALA A 292 -13.09 4.73 -16.97
CA ALA A 292 -12.10 3.73 -16.58
C ALA A 292 -12.59 2.28 -16.75
N ALA A 293 -13.87 2.02 -16.48
CA ALA A 293 -14.46 0.67 -16.59
C ALA A 293 -14.45 0.13 -18.03
N ASP A 294 -14.71 0.98 -19.02
CA ASP A 294 -14.70 0.60 -20.44
C ASP A 294 -13.30 0.18 -20.92
N VAL A 295 -12.26 0.84 -20.38
CA VAL A 295 -10.86 0.52 -20.69
C VAL A 295 -10.41 -0.76 -19.97
N ALA A 296 -10.90 -1.01 -18.75
CA ALA A 296 -10.53 -2.16 -17.94
C ALA A 296 -10.99 -3.51 -18.51
N ALA A 297 -12.02 -3.54 -19.36
CA ALA A 297 -12.54 -4.77 -19.98
C ALA A 297 -11.57 -5.41 -21.00
N GLN A 298 -10.58 -4.67 -21.49
CA GLN A 298 -9.64 -5.13 -22.52
C GLN A 298 -8.35 -5.75 -21.95
N TYR A 299 -8.18 -5.80 -20.62
CA TYR A 299 -6.93 -6.21 -19.98
C TYR A 299 -6.97 -7.64 -19.44
N ASN A 300 -5.81 -8.30 -19.50
CA ASN A 300 -5.59 -9.59 -18.86
C ASN A 300 -5.17 -9.41 -17.40
N TYR A 301 -6.05 -9.79 -16.48
CA TYR A 301 -5.78 -9.78 -15.05
C TYR A 301 -4.88 -10.96 -14.66
N THR A 302 -3.69 -10.69 -14.13
CA THR A 302 -2.81 -11.72 -13.59
C THR A 302 -2.97 -11.84 -12.08
N LEU A 303 -3.38 -13.02 -11.61
CA LEU A 303 -3.53 -13.28 -10.18
C LEU A 303 -2.15 -13.61 -9.58
N THR A 304 -1.55 -12.63 -8.92
CA THR A 304 -0.32 -12.85 -8.15
C THR A 304 -0.62 -13.52 -6.80
N PRO A 305 0.35 -14.22 -6.18
CA PRO A 305 0.16 -14.79 -4.85
C PRO A 305 -0.28 -13.77 -3.79
N ARG A 306 0.17 -12.51 -3.90
CA ARG A 306 -0.21 -11.41 -2.99
C ARG A 306 -1.69 -11.04 -3.12
N ILE A 307 -2.20 -10.97 -4.35
CA ILE A 307 -3.64 -10.76 -4.61
C ILE A 307 -4.45 -11.93 -4.08
N LEU A 308 -3.98 -13.17 -4.28
CA LEU A 308 -4.67 -14.36 -3.75
C LEU A 308 -4.78 -14.32 -2.22
N CYS A 309 -3.71 -13.91 -1.51
CA CYS A 309 -3.77 -13.70 -0.06
C CYS A 309 -4.83 -12.64 0.32
N LEU A 310 -4.88 -11.50 -0.38
CA LEU A 310 -5.91 -10.49 -0.14
C LEU A 310 -7.32 -11.02 -0.41
N CYS A 311 -7.53 -11.79 -1.49
CA CYS A 311 -8.82 -12.43 -1.80
C CYS A 311 -9.25 -13.41 -0.69
N LEU A 312 -8.31 -14.15 -0.10
CA LEU A 312 -8.61 -15.03 1.04
C LEU A 312 -9.01 -14.24 2.29
N VAL A 313 -8.39 -13.08 2.53
CA VAL A 313 -8.82 -12.14 3.60
C VAL A 313 -10.20 -11.56 3.30
N ILE A 314 -10.51 -11.22 2.06
CA ILE A 314 -11.85 -10.74 1.70
C ILE A 314 -12.91 -11.84 1.93
N LEU A 315 -12.63 -13.05 1.46
CA LEU A 315 -13.51 -14.21 1.65
C LEU A 315 -13.69 -14.54 3.14
N GLY A 316 -12.60 -14.49 3.91
CA GLY A 316 -12.64 -14.68 5.35
C GLY A 316 -13.51 -13.63 6.05
N ALA A 317 -13.41 -12.35 5.68
CA ALA A 317 -14.23 -11.29 6.26
C ALA A 317 -15.74 -11.56 6.07
N ALA A 318 -16.09 -12.12 4.92
CA ALA A 318 -17.47 -12.43 4.54
C ALA A 318 -18.01 -13.71 5.18
N THR A 319 -17.16 -14.71 5.47
CA THR A 319 -17.60 -16.06 5.85
C THR A 319 -17.34 -16.39 7.32
N LEU A 320 -16.15 -16.09 7.82
CA LEU A 320 -15.68 -16.52 9.14
C LEU A 320 -16.56 -16.08 10.31
N PRO A 321 -17.04 -14.83 10.38
CA PRO A 321 -17.90 -14.37 11.47
C PRO A 321 -19.26 -15.08 11.56
N TYR A 322 -19.65 -15.76 10.47
CA TYR A 322 -20.91 -16.53 10.37
C TYR A 322 -20.65 -18.03 10.54
N LEU A 323 -19.54 -18.55 10.00
CA LEU A 323 -19.11 -19.94 10.23
C LEU A 323 -18.95 -20.24 11.72
N LEU A 324 -18.36 -19.32 12.50
CA LEU A 324 -18.20 -19.47 13.94
C LEU A 324 -19.53 -19.58 14.72
N LYS A 325 -20.67 -19.28 14.10
CA LYS A 325 -22.00 -19.40 14.71
C LYS A 325 -22.71 -20.71 14.38
N LEU A 326 -22.19 -21.51 13.45
CA LEU A 326 -22.77 -22.80 13.12
C LEU A 326 -22.67 -23.72 14.35
N SER A 327 -23.77 -24.39 14.70
CA SER A 327 -23.85 -25.27 15.88
C SER A 327 -22.75 -26.32 15.87
N VAL A 328 -22.52 -26.99 14.74
CA VAL A 328 -21.47 -27.99 14.57
C VAL A 328 -20.08 -27.44 14.91
N ILE A 329 -19.76 -26.21 14.48
CA ILE A 329 -18.46 -25.58 14.76
C ILE A 329 -18.38 -25.17 16.23
N ARG A 330 -19.46 -24.57 16.75
CA ARG A 330 -19.52 -24.16 18.16
C ARG A 330 -19.40 -25.34 19.10
N ASP A 331 -20.09 -26.44 18.83
CA ASP A 331 -20.06 -27.66 19.63
C ASP A 331 -18.66 -28.28 19.58
N PHE A 332 -18.00 -28.31 18.42
CA PHE A 332 -16.61 -28.76 18.31
C PHE A 332 -15.63 -27.92 19.16
N LEU A 333 -15.79 -26.60 19.13
CA LEU A 333 -14.99 -25.66 19.91
C LEU A 333 -15.25 -25.81 21.43
N GLU A 334 -16.51 -26.03 21.85
CA GLU A 334 -16.93 -26.18 23.25
C GLU A 334 -16.66 -27.58 23.84
N GLU A 335 -16.91 -28.67 23.11
CA GLU A 335 -16.72 -30.06 23.57
C GLU A 335 -15.26 -30.38 23.90
N SER A 336 -14.34 -29.78 23.14
CA SER A 336 -12.90 -29.89 23.36
C SER A 336 -12.47 -29.24 24.68
N GLY A 337 -13.25 -28.30 25.22
CA GLY A 337 -13.04 -27.68 26.53
C GLY A 337 -13.74 -28.38 27.71
N LYS A 338 -14.84 -29.11 27.46
CA LYS A 338 -15.71 -29.68 28.52
C LYS A 338 -15.40 -31.13 28.91
N LYS A 339 -14.54 -31.88 28.19
CA LYS A 339 -14.18 -33.30 28.49
C LYS A 339 -13.49 -33.59 29.83
N ARG A 340 -13.58 -32.71 30.84
CA ARG A 340 -13.01 -32.94 32.17
C ARG A 340 -13.90 -32.65 33.38
N LYS A 341 -15.18 -32.26 33.22
CA LYS A 341 -16.07 -32.02 34.39
C LYS A 341 -17.12 -33.09 34.69
N THR A 342 -17.24 -34.14 33.90
CA THR A 342 -18.14 -35.25 34.24
C THR A 342 -17.42 -36.58 34.02
N GLY A 343 -17.16 -37.27 35.13
CA GLY A 343 -16.79 -38.68 35.10
C GLY A 343 -17.89 -39.50 34.44
N VAL A 344 -17.45 -40.50 33.68
CA VAL A 344 -18.18 -41.73 33.33
C VAL A 344 -19.61 -41.55 32.83
N HIS A 345 -19.80 -41.58 31.52
CA HIS A 345 -20.83 -42.45 30.94
C HIS A 345 -20.31 -43.11 29.65
N ARG A 346 -20.37 -44.45 29.65
CA ARG A 346 -20.07 -45.35 28.54
C ARG A 346 -21.15 -45.25 27.46
N GLY A 347 -20.72 -45.41 26.21
CA GLY A 347 -21.47 -46.12 25.18
C GLY A 347 -22.53 -45.31 24.43
N GLY A 348 -22.16 -44.78 23.27
CA GLY A 348 -23.09 -44.29 22.26
C GLY A 348 -22.43 -44.34 20.89
N VAL A 349 -22.80 -45.35 20.11
CA VAL A 349 -22.31 -45.63 18.76
C VAL A 349 -22.60 -44.45 17.84
N LEU A 350 -21.57 -43.95 17.13
CA LEU A 350 -21.71 -43.08 15.96
C LEU A 350 -22.37 -43.89 14.84
N SER A 351 -23.69 -43.89 14.80
CA SER A 351 -24.48 -44.38 13.66
C SER A 351 -24.61 -43.26 12.64
N GLY A 352 -24.23 -43.57 11.40
CA GLY A 352 -24.11 -42.63 10.30
C GLY A 352 -25.45 -42.15 9.70
N SER A 353 -25.27 -41.24 8.75
CA SER A 353 -26.21 -40.81 7.72
C SER A 353 -27.51 -40.15 8.17
N ARG A 354 -27.50 -38.80 8.16
CA ARG A 354 -28.54 -37.95 7.56
C ARG A 354 -28.02 -36.51 7.45
N PHE A 355 -27.21 -36.26 6.43
CA PHE A 355 -27.05 -34.92 5.87
C PHE A 355 -28.35 -34.60 5.12
N SER A 356 -29.37 -34.08 5.82
CA SER A 356 -30.56 -33.49 5.18
C SER A 356 -30.31 -32.00 5.00
N ALA A 357 -30.59 -31.48 3.79
CA ALA A 357 -30.58 -30.07 3.45
C ALA A 357 -31.55 -29.22 4.29
N GLU A 358 -32.45 -29.85 5.07
CA GLU A 358 -33.34 -29.16 6.02
C GLU A 358 -32.63 -28.61 7.27
N ALA A 359 -31.38 -29.03 7.54
CA ALA A 359 -30.55 -28.42 8.58
C ALA A 359 -30.10 -26.97 8.25
N PHE A 360 -30.31 -26.51 7.00
CA PHE A 360 -30.02 -25.12 6.62
C PHE A 360 -31.13 -24.13 7.00
N TYR A 361 -32.33 -24.60 7.38
CA TYR A 361 -33.48 -23.74 7.71
C TYR A 361 -34.07 -23.95 9.10
N THR A 362 -33.41 -24.72 9.98
CA THR A 362 -33.81 -24.74 11.40
C THR A 362 -33.38 -23.45 12.06
N LYS A 363 -34.37 -22.56 12.23
CA LYS A 363 -34.48 -21.50 13.24
C LYS A 363 -33.21 -21.40 14.08
N THR A 364 -32.39 -20.40 13.77
CA THR A 364 -31.26 -19.98 14.60
C THR A 364 -31.70 -19.95 16.05
N GLU A 365 -31.25 -20.92 16.84
CA GLU A 365 -31.36 -20.92 18.28
C GLU A 365 -30.49 -19.76 18.81
N GLU A 366 -31.03 -18.53 18.76
CA GLU A 366 -30.98 -17.68 19.94
C GLU A 366 -31.74 -18.43 21.05
N GLY A 367 -31.11 -19.45 21.63
CA GLY A 367 -31.58 -20.09 22.84
C GLY A 367 -31.74 -18.98 23.88
N THR A 368 -32.98 -18.69 24.24
CA THR A 368 -33.47 -18.33 25.60
C THR A 368 -32.51 -17.63 26.58
N GLU A 369 -31.58 -16.78 26.11
CA GLU A 369 -31.00 -15.72 26.94
C GLU A 369 -32.06 -14.62 26.98
N ALA A 370 -32.62 -14.37 28.16
CA ALA A 370 -33.52 -13.24 28.39
C ALA A 370 -32.92 -11.99 27.73
N LYS A 371 -33.59 -11.46 26.68
CA LYS A 371 -33.12 -10.30 25.93
C LYS A 371 -32.72 -9.24 26.94
N LYS A 372 -31.42 -8.88 26.97
CA LYS A 372 -30.89 -7.89 27.91
C LYS A 372 -31.85 -6.67 27.91
N PRO A 373 -32.19 -6.12 29.09
CA PRO A 373 -33.09 -4.98 29.18
C PRO A 373 -32.71 -3.89 28.18
N LEU A 374 -33.71 -3.25 27.54
CA LEU A 374 -33.50 -2.27 26.48
C LEU A 374 -32.45 -1.20 26.86
N LYS A 375 -32.47 -0.73 28.11
CA LYS A 375 -31.48 0.20 28.68
C LYS A 375 -30.04 -0.32 28.60
N LYS A 376 -29.79 -1.60 28.94
CA LYS A 376 -28.45 -2.22 28.86
C LYS A 376 -27.98 -2.39 27.41
N ARG A 377 -28.89 -2.65 26.47
CA ARG A 377 -28.56 -2.74 25.04
C ARG A 377 -28.21 -1.37 24.46
N LEU A 378 -28.98 -0.34 24.80
CA LEU A 378 -28.70 1.05 24.40
C LEU A 378 -27.39 1.56 24.99
N ALA A 379 -27.11 1.29 26.27
CA ALA A 379 -25.85 1.64 26.90
C ALA A 379 -24.64 0.97 26.21
N ALA A 380 -24.75 -0.31 25.85
CA ALA A 380 -23.68 -1.00 25.13
C ALA A 380 -23.46 -0.41 23.71
N ARG A 381 -24.53 -0.08 22.98
CA ARG A 381 -24.43 0.58 21.68
C ARG A 381 -23.82 1.98 21.79
N ALA A 382 -24.26 2.78 22.76
CA ALA A 382 -23.70 4.09 23.04
C ALA A 382 -22.20 3.99 23.37
N LEU A 383 -21.79 3.00 24.16
CA LEU A 383 -20.38 2.77 24.46
C LEU A 383 -19.57 2.50 23.18
N PHE A 384 -20.00 1.57 22.33
CA PHE A 384 -19.30 1.28 21.07
C PHE A 384 -19.24 2.49 20.13
N PHE A 385 -20.33 3.26 20.05
CA PHE A 385 -20.36 4.47 19.23
C PHE A 385 -19.37 5.52 19.77
N LEU A 386 -19.43 5.82 21.07
CA LEU A 386 -18.55 6.79 21.71
C LEU A 386 -17.09 6.36 21.64
N SER A 387 -16.77 5.09 21.88
CA SER A 387 -15.41 4.57 21.75
C SER A 387 -14.88 4.64 20.32
N GLY A 388 -15.70 4.26 19.33
CA GLY A 388 -15.32 4.34 17.92
C GLY A 388 -15.16 5.78 17.44
N ALA A 389 -16.10 6.66 17.76
CA ALA A 389 -16.05 8.07 17.41
C ALA A 389 -14.88 8.79 18.10
N ALA A 390 -14.62 8.48 19.37
CA ALA A 390 -13.46 9.03 20.08
C ALA A 390 -12.14 8.56 19.46
N LEU A 391 -12.02 7.28 19.09
CA LEU A 391 -10.83 6.77 18.41
C LEU A 391 -10.60 7.48 17.07
N LEU A 392 -11.64 7.60 16.24
CA LEU A 392 -11.55 8.30 14.95
C LEU A 392 -11.19 9.78 15.13
N ALA A 393 -11.82 10.47 16.09
CA ALA A 393 -11.51 11.87 16.38
C ALA A 393 -10.08 12.05 16.88
N LEU A 394 -9.61 11.19 17.79
CA LEU A 394 -8.23 11.23 18.31
C LEU A 394 -7.21 11.01 17.19
N LEU A 395 -7.47 10.07 16.28
CA LEU A 395 -6.59 9.81 15.14
C LEU A 395 -6.58 10.98 14.16
N HIS A 396 -7.75 11.51 13.79
CA HIS A 396 -7.87 12.61 12.84
C HIS A 396 -7.29 13.94 13.38
N LEU A 397 -7.47 14.21 14.67
CA LEU A 397 -6.90 15.39 15.34
C LEU A 397 -5.43 15.21 15.73
N SER A 398 -4.86 14.02 15.54
CA SER A 398 -3.47 13.78 15.90
C SER A 398 -2.50 14.50 14.95
N PRO A 399 -1.32 14.92 15.44
CA PRO A 399 -0.25 15.42 14.57
C PRO A 399 0.15 14.40 13.49
N LEU A 400 -0.04 13.11 13.75
CA LEU A 400 0.26 12.04 12.80
C LEU A 400 -0.60 12.13 11.54
N TYR A 401 -1.91 12.35 11.69
CA TYR A 401 -2.80 12.56 10.54
C TYR A 401 -2.58 13.95 9.89
N GLY A 402 -2.32 14.97 10.71
CA GLY A 402 -1.99 16.32 10.24
C GLY A 402 -0.79 16.34 9.28
N ASN A 403 0.24 15.55 9.59
CA ASN A 403 1.53 15.50 8.87
C ASN A 403 1.56 14.52 7.69
N LEU A 404 0.43 13.87 7.34
CA LEU A 404 0.35 13.07 6.11
C LEU A 404 0.70 13.95 4.90
N GLN A 405 1.61 13.48 4.07
CA GLN A 405 2.01 14.16 2.84
C GLN A 405 1.00 13.86 1.73
N THR A 406 0.72 14.87 0.92
CA THR A 406 -0.15 14.76 -0.26
C THR A 406 0.53 15.45 -1.42
N ASP A 407 1.69 14.93 -1.80
CA ASP A 407 2.42 15.44 -2.96
C ASP A 407 1.65 15.14 -4.25
N SER A 408 1.79 15.99 -5.26
CA SER A 408 0.97 15.90 -6.47
C SER A 408 1.69 15.28 -7.69
N TRP A 409 3.01 15.12 -7.59
CA TRP A 409 3.79 14.39 -8.58
C TRP A 409 3.58 12.89 -8.45
N ASP A 410 3.33 12.20 -9.57
CA ASP A 410 3.01 10.76 -9.61
C ASP A 410 3.97 9.88 -8.81
N VAL A 411 5.28 10.15 -8.89
CA VAL A 411 6.28 9.40 -8.13
C VAL A 411 6.07 9.57 -6.63
N TYR A 412 5.83 10.80 -6.16
CA TYR A 412 5.60 11.07 -4.75
C TYR A 412 4.24 10.59 -4.27
N ILE A 413 3.19 10.62 -5.09
CA ILE A 413 1.89 10.00 -4.75
C ILE A 413 2.09 8.50 -4.43
N VAL A 414 2.83 7.78 -5.28
CA VAL A 414 3.14 6.37 -5.02
C VAL A 414 3.93 6.22 -3.71
N MET A 415 4.91 7.10 -3.47
CA MET A 415 5.71 7.09 -2.23
C MET A 415 4.86 7.33 -0.98
N ASP A 416 3.96 8.31 -1.03
CA ASP A 416 3.09 8.68 0.09
C ASP A 416 2.17 7.52 0.45
N TYR A 417 1.49 6.92 -0.53
CA TYR A 417 0.61 5.79 -0.28
C TYR A 417 1.35 4.60 0.32
N GLN A 418 2.57 4.30 -0.12
CA GLN A 418 3.34 3.16 0.41
C GLN A 418 3.87 3.41 1.82
N ARG A 419 4.28 4.64 2.14
CA ARG A 419 4.79 4.99 3.47
C ARG A 419 3.68 5.18 4.49
N GLN A 420 2.57 5.78 4.06
CA GLN A 420 1.50 6.28 4.93
C GLN A 420 0.25 5.38 4.91
N GLY A 421 0.14 4.45 3.97
CA GLY A 421 -0.97 3.51 3.82
C GLY A 421 -2.17 4.06 3.07
N PHE A 422 -2.87 3.19 2.35
CA PHE A 422 -3.94 3.57 1.43
C PHE A 422 -5.12 4.29 2.09
N PRO A 423 -5.79 3.75 3.14
CA PRO A 423 -7.00 4.37 3.69
C PRO A 423 -6.82 5.81 4.20
N ALA A 424 -5.78 6.05 5.01
CA ALA A 424 -5.51 7.35 5.61
C ALA A 424 -5.06 8.36 4.56
N THR A 425 -4.17 7.95 3.65
CA THR A 425 -3.66 8.79 2.57
C THR A 425 -4.78 9.16 1.59
N PHE A 426 -5.63 8.22 1.21
CA PHE A 426 -6.80 8.49 0.36
C PHE A 426 -7.73 9.52 0.99
N LEU A 427 -8.04 9.38 2.30
CA LEU A 427 -8.86 10.35 3.01
C LEU A 427 -8.18 11.73 3.06
N LYS A 428 -6.87 11.77 3.30
CA LYS A 428 -6.11 13.03 3.32
C LYS A 428 -6.12 13.72 1.95
N PHE A 429 -5.91 12.98 0.85
CA PHE A 429 -6.06 13.53 -0.50
C PHE A 429 -7.47 14.06 -0.74
N TYR A 430 -8.50 13.38 -0.23
CA TYR A 430 -9.89 13.82 -0.39
C TYR A 430 -10.14 15.16 0.30
N GLU A 431 -9.58 15.35 1.49
CA GLU A 431 -9.66 16.59 2.25
C GLU A 431 -8.83 17.71 1.62
N SER A 432 -7.57 17.43 1.26
CA SER A 432 -6.65 18.42 0.67
C SER A 432 -7.12 18.98 -0.67
N TYR A 433 -7.90 18.21 -1.44
CA TYR A 433 -8.38 18.61 -2.77
C TYR A 433 -9.79 19.24 -2.75
N GLN A 434 -10.35 19.54 -1.57
CA GLN A 434 -11.59 20.29 -1.49
C GLN A 434 -11.36 21.79 -1.75
N VAL A 435 -12.12 22.36 -2.68
CA VAL A 435 -12.14 23.81 -2.92
C VAL A 435 -13.10 24.45 -1.91
N HIS A 436 -12.59 25.30 -1.04
CA HIS A 436 -13.39 26.05 -0.07
C HIS A 436 -13.76 27.43 -0.62
N ALA A 437 -15.00 27.86 -0.35
CA ALA A 437 -15.43 29.21 -0.69
C ALA A 437 -14.55 30.24 0.06
N PRO A 438 -14.08 31.31 -0.62
CA PRO A 438 -13.30 32.33 0.03
C PRO A 438 -14.13 33.05 1.10
N LYS A 439 -13.45 33.58 2.12
CA LYS A 439 -14.11 34.32 3.21
C LYS A 439 -14.90 35.50 2.64
N GLY A 440 -16.19 35.59 2.98
CA GLY A 440 -17.08 36.65 2.49
C GLY A 440 -17.73 36.38 1.13
N TYR A 441 -17.53 35.19 0.55
CA TYR A 441 -18.21 34.78 -0.66
C TYR A 441 -19.74 34.89 -0.52
N SER A 442 -20.35 35.67 -1.40
CA SER A 442 -21.80 35.72 -1.61
C SER A 442 -22.08 36.15 -3.04
N GLN A 443 -23.25 35.78 -3.57
CA GLN A 443 -23.64 36.18 -4.92
C GLN A 443 -23.68 37.71 -5.09
N ALA A 444 -24.14 38.43 -4.06
CA ALA A 444 -24.17 39.89 -4.05
C ALA A 444 -22.76 40.49 -4.14
N GLU A 445 -21.79 39.92 -3.44
CA GLU A 445 -20.40 40.38 -3.47
C GLU A 445 -19.74 40.11 -4.83
N VAL A 446 -20.00 38.94 -5.43
CA VAL A 446 -19.54 38.63 -6.80
C VAL A 446 -20.09 39.64 -7.80
N GLU A 447 -21.38 39.98 -7.70
CA GLU A 447 -22.00 40.96 -8.59
C GLU A 447 -21.45 42.38 -8.38
N ARG A 448 -21.15 42.76 -7.14
CA ARG A 448 -20.48 44.02 -6.81
C ARG A 448 -19.11 44.12 -7.49
N ILE A 449 -18.28 43.09 -7.32
CA ILE A 449 -16.94 43.02 -7.93
C ILE A 449 -17.06 43.03 -9.47
N TYR A 450 -17.99 42.25 -10.03
CA TYR A 450 -18.21 42.21 -11.47
C TYR A 450 -18.53 43.60 -12.06
N LYS A 451 -19.44 44.36 -11.43
CA LYS A 451 -19.80 45.71 -11.87
C LYS A 451 -18.60 46.67 -11.85
N GLU A 452 -17.78 46.57 -10.81
CA GLU A 452 -16.54 47.36 -10.67
C GLU A 452 -15.56 47.09 -11.83
N TYR A 453 -15.28 45.81 -12.11
CA TYR A 453 -14.37 45.44 -13.20
C TYR A 453 -14.92 45.74 -14.59
N VAL A 454 -16.24 45.61 -14.82
CA VAL A 454 -16.86 46.02 -16.10
C VAL A 454 -16.69 47.52 -16.34
N ALA A 455 -16.85 48.35 -15.29
CA ALA A 455 -16.65 49.78 -15.41
C ALA A 455 -15.19 50.14 -15.73
N LEU A 456 -14.24 49.47 -15.06
CA LEU A 456 -12.80 49.61 -15.34
C LEU A 456 -12.46 49.18 -16.76
N ALA A 457 -12.91 47.99 -17.17
CA ALA A 457 -12.67 47.45 -18.51
C ALA A 457 -13.21 48.37 -19.61
N ARG A 458 -14.39 48.98 -19.43
CA ARG A 458 -14.91 49.98 -20.38
C ARG A 458 -14.00 51.19 -20.51
N LYS A 459 -13.47 51.69 -19.39
CA LYS A 459 -12.56 52.84 -19.38
C LYS A 459 -11.22 52.52 -20.05
N GLU A 460 -10.66 51.35 -19.80
CA GLU A 460 -9.41 50.92 -20.44
C GLU A 460 -9.62 50.62 -21.93
N ASN A 461 -10.66 49.87 -22.28
CA ASN A 461 -10.98 49.55 -23.68
C ASN A 461 -11.26 50.80 -24.50
N ALA A 462 -11.82 51.87 -23.92
CA ALA A 462 -11.98 53.15 -24.62
C ALA A 462 -10.63 53.76 -25.04
N LYS A 463 -9.59 53.65 -24.19
CA LYS A 463 -8.25 54.14 -24.52
C LYS A 463 -7.58 53.32 -25.62
N THR A 464 -7.70 51.99 -25.56
CA THR A 464 -7.14 51.10 -26.60
C THR A 464 -7.97 51.14 -27.89
N ALA A 465 -9.27 51.39 -27.82
CA ALA A 465 -10.10 51.53 -29.03
C ALA A 465 -9.64 52.69 -29.92
N GLU A 466 -9.14 53.79 -29.34
CA GLU A 466 -8.51 54.88 -30.09
C GLU A 466 -7.18 54.44 -30.73
N GLU A 467 -6.35 53.70 -30.00
CA GLU A 467 -5.05 53.19 -30.49
C GLU A 467 -5.19 52.17 -31.64
N PHE A 468 -6.29 51.41 -31.63
CA PHE A 468 -6.60 50.39 -32.64
C PHE A 468 -7.66 50.83 -33.65
N ALA A 469 -8.16 52.07 -33.57
CA ALA A 469 -9.13 52.62 -34.51
C ALA A 469 -8.59 52.54 -35.96
N GLY A 470 -9.35 51.92 -36.86
CA GLY A 470 -8.96 51.72 -38.25
C GLY A 470 -7.93 50.60 -38.50
N LYS A 471 -7.41 49.93 -37.46
CA LYS A 471 -6.59 48.71 -37.60
C LYS A 471 -7.51 47.50 -37.76
N LYS A 472 -7.21 46.61 -38.71
CA LYS A 472 -7.94 45.34 -38.85
C LYS A 472 -7.59 44.43 -37.68
N HIS A 473 -8.59 44.04 -36.90
CA HIS A 473 -8.44 42.94 -35.96
C HIS A 473 -8.21 41.63 -36.72
N PRO A 474 -7.35 40.73 -36.21
CA PRO A 474 -7.15 39.43 -36.83
C PRO A 474 -8.47 38.64 -36.79
N ALA A 475 -8.92 38.18 -37.96
CA ALA A 475 -10.15 37.38 -38.08
C ALA A 475 -9.95 35.93 -37.56
N LYS A 476 -8.69 35.52 -37.36
CA LYS A 476 -8.31 34.18 -36.90
C LYS A 476 -7.16 34.32 -35.91
N ILE A 477 -7.28 33.63 -34.78
CA ILE A 477 -6.24 33.51 -33.76
C ILE A 477 -5.75 32.06 -33.82
N LEU A 478 -4.44 31.87 -33.96
CA LEU A 478 -3.79 30.56 -33.86
C LEU A 478 -2.96 30.55 -32.58
N MET A 479 -3.35 29.70 -31.63
CA MET A 479 -2.58 29.46 -30.41
C MET A 479 -1.73 28.21 -30.61
N ILE A 480 -0.41 28.34 -30.43
CA ILE A 480 0.53 27.22 -30.50
C ILE A 480 1.14 27.06 -29.11
N MET A 481 0.79 25.97 -28.42
CA MET A 481 1.38 25.58 -27.14
C MET A 481 2.44 24.51 -27.40
N ASN A 482 3.70 24.88 -27.29
CA ASN A 482 4.81 23.94 -27.51
C ASN A 482 5.05 23.13 -26.24
N GLU A 483 4.85 21.82 -26.32
CA GLU A 483 5.01 20.88 -25.20
C GLU A 483 6.43 20.95 -24.62
N SER A 484 6.53 21.14 -23.30
CA SER A 484 7.78 21.17 -22.54
C SER A 484 8.86 22.15 -23.04
N LEU A 485 8.49 23.16 -23.85
CA LEU A 485 9.42 24.17 -24.36
C LEU A 485 9.85 25.14 -23.25
N SER A 486 11.15 25.21 -22.94
CA SER A 486 11.73 26.18 -22.01
C SER A 486 13.11 26.62 -22.49
N GLU A 487 13.43 27.90 -22.36
CA GLU A 487 14.73 28.47 -22.75
C GLU A 487 15.79 28.22 -21.66
N ILE A 488 16.41 27.03 -21.69
CA ILE A 488 17.37 26.55 -20.67
C ILE A 488 18.68 27.37 -20.62
N SER A 489 19.02 28.07 -21.71
CA SER A 489 20.21 28.92 -21.79
C SER A 489 20.19 30.10 -20.81
N TYR A 490 19.04 30.41 -20.21
CA TYR A 490 18.96 31.40 -19.14
C TYR A 490 19.74 30.97 -17.88
N GLU A 491 19.78 29.66 -17.57
CA GLU A 491 20.47 29.12 -16.38
C GLU A 491 21.82 28.46 -16.69
N ASN A 492 22.02 27.96 -17.92
CA ASN A 492 23.27 27.30 -18.31
C ASN A 492 24.00 28.09 -19.39
N LYS A 493 25.02 28.85 -18.98
CA LYS A 493 25.84 29.70 -19.87
C LYS A 493 26.89 28.93 -20.67
N ASP A 494 27.10 27.65 -20.36
CA ASP A 494 28.15 26.82 -20.95
C ASP A 494 27.66 25.99 -22.16
N ILE A 495 26.54 26.39 -22.77
CA ILE A 495 26.02 25.71 -23.96
C ILE A 495 26.84 26.16 -25.18
N GLU A 496 27.60 25.24 -25.76
CA GLU A 496 28.49 25.49 -26.92
C GLU A 496 27.74 25.91 -28.21
N GLN A 497 26.47 25.50 -28.36
CA GLN A 497 25.66 25.75 -29.55
C GLN A 497 24.26 26.28 -29.20
N ASP A 498 23.83 27.33 -29.90
CA ASP A 498 22.45 27.84 -29.79
C ASP A 498 21.43 26.75 -30.15
N THR A 499 20.62 26.34 -29.17
CA THR A 499 19.58 25.31 -29.32
C THR A 499 18.24 25.83 -29.86
N MET A 500 18.03 27.16 -29.96
CA MET A 500 16.77 27.78 -30.38
C MET A 500 16.95 29.05 -31.27
N PRO A 501 17.80 29.02 -32.31
CA PRO A 501 18.16 30.23 -33.06
C PRO A 501 16.97 30.87 -33.79
N PHE A 502 16.02 30.05 -34.27
CA PHE A 502 14.81 30.55 -34.93
C PHE A 502 13.94 31.37 -33.96
N LEU A 503 13.63 30.84 -32.77
CA LEU A 503 12.80 31.55 -31.78
C LEU A 503 13.45 32.87 -31.36
N ARG A 504 14.79 32.87 -31.19
CA ARG A 504 15.53 34.08 -30.85
C ARG A 504 15.54 35.12 -31.97
N SER A 505 15.50 34.69 -33.22
CA SER A 505 15.47 35.59 -34.38
C SER A 505 14.15 36.36 -34.54
N LEU A 506 13.08 35.95 -33.84
CA LEU A 506 11.75 36.57 -33.94
C LEU A 506 11.69 37.93 -33.22
N HIS A 507 12.16 38.98 -33.90
CA HIS A 507 12.10 40.36 -33.42
C HIS A 507 11.12 41.25 -34.21
N LYS A 508 10.85 40.90 -35.46
CA LYS A 508 10.02 41.72 -36.36
C LYS A 508 8.56 41.30 -36.25
N ASN A 509 7.69 42.26 -35.89
CA ASN A 509 6.25 42.03 -35.67
C ASN A 509 5.94 41.00 -34.58
N THR A 510 6.83 40.87 -33.59
CA THR A 510 6.69 39.91 -32.49
C THR A 510 6.69 40.66 -31.16
N VAL A 511 5.67 40.40 -30.33
CA VAL A 511 5.72 40.76 -28.91
C VAL A 511 6.29 39.56 -28.16
N ARG A 512 7.33 39.77 -27.36
CA ARG A 512 8.01 38.72 -26.60
C ARG A 512 8.23 39.16 -25.16
N GLY A 513 8.35 38.19 -24.26
CA GLY A 513 8.61 38.42 -22.85
C GLY A 513 8.84 37.10 -22.11
N ASN A 514 9.00 37.20 -20.79
CA ASN A 514 9.12 36.02 -19.93
C ASN A 514 7.72 35.54 -19.56
N LEU A 515 7.46 34.25 -19.76
CA LEU A 515 6.23 33.59 -19.33
C LEU A 515 6.56 32.63 -18.19
N TYR A 516 5.96 32.86 -17.03
CA TYR A 516 6.00 31.92 -15.92
C TYR A 516 4.78 31.02 -16.03
N VAL A 517 5.02 29.70 -16.11
CA VAL A 517 3.96 28.69 -16.11
C VAL A 517 3.73 28.19 -14.69
N SER A 518 2.47 27.89 -14.37
CA SER A 518 2.04 27.42 -13.05
C SER A 518 2.42 25.95 -12.75
N VAL A 519 2.95 25.25 -13.76
CA VAL A 519 3.29 23.82 -13.71
C VAL A 519 4.75 23.55 -14.07
N ARG A 520 5.29 22.42 -13.61
CA ARG A 520 6.67 21.99 -13.91
C ARG A 520 6.66 20.51 -14.26
N GLY A 521 7.36 20.13 -15.34
CA GLY A 521 7.60 18.73 -15.71
C GLY A 521 6.38 17.92 -16.14
N GLY A 522 5.21 18.55 -16.26
CA GLY A 522 3.92 17.96 -16.65
C GLY A 522 2.78 18.97 -16.45
N GLY A 523 1.53 18.54 -16.66
CA GLY A 523 0.35 19.36 -16.38
C GLY A 523 -0.05 20.34 -17.48
N THR A 524 0.28 20.07 -18.74
CA THR A 524 -0.04 20.92 -19.92
C THR A 524 -1.50 21.36 -19.96
N CYS A 525 -2.42 20.49 -19.55
CA CYS A 525 -3.86 20.79 -19.45
C CYS A 525 -4.20 21.95 -18.50
N ASN A 526 -3.39 22.18 -17.46
CA ASN A 526 -3.57 23.32 -16.56
C ASN A 526 -3.19 24.63 -17.28
N THR A 527 -2.06 24.67 -17.97
CA THR A 527 -1.66 25.82 -18.79
C THR A 527 -2.66 26.10 -19.90
N GLU A 528 -3.21 25.04 -20.51
CA GLU A 528 -4.29 25.14 -21.49
C GLU A 528 -5.56 25.75 -20.87
N PHE A 529 -5.97 25.26 -19.70
CA PHE A 529 -7.10 25.81 -18.94
C PHE A 529 -6.90 27.30 -18.61
N GLU A 530 -5.73 27.69 -18.10
CA GLU A 530 -5.41 29.10 -17.80
C GLU A 530 -5.45 29.96 -19.06
N SER A 531 -4.89 29.45 -20.17
CA SER A 531 -4.85 30.18 -21.46
C SER A 531 -6.24 30.38 -22.07
N LEU A 532 -7.11 29.37 -21.97
CA LEU A 532 -8.45 29.39 -22.57
C LEU A 532 -9.47 30.13 -21.71
N THR A 533 -9.34 30.08 -20.39
CA THR A 533 -10.36 30.61 -19.47
C THR A 533 -9.95 31.91 -18.79
N GLY A 534 -8.66 32.22 -18.73
CA GLY A 534 -8.12 33.32 -17.93
C GLY A 534 -8.19 33.09 -16.41
N ASN A 535 -8.64 31.92 -15.95
CA ASN A 535 -8.69 31.58 -14.54
C ASN A 535 -7.37 30.95 -14.11
N SER A 536 -6.72 31.53 -13.09
CA SER A 536 -5.46 31.01 -12.59
C SER A 536 -5.63 29.76 -11.73
N MET A 537 -4.71 28.81 -11.88
CA MET A 537 -4.59 27.63 -11.03
C MET A 537 -4.14 27.97 -9.60
N ALA A 538 -3.64 29.19 -9.34
CA ALA A 538 -3.14 29.61 -8.03
C ALA A 538 -4.16 29.53 -6.88
N PHE A 539 -5.46 29.52 -7.21
CA PHE A 539 -6.55 29.46 -6.23
C PHE A 539 -7.20 28.07 -6.12
N LEU A 540 -6.69 27.09 -6.87
CA LEU A 540 -7.13 25.70 -6.82
C LEU A 540 -6.12 24.86 -6.03
N PRO A 541 -6.55 23.72 -5.45
CA PRO A 541 -5.63 22.77 -4.85
C PRO A 541 -4.50 22.41 -5.82
N ALA A 542 -3.29 22.23 -5.28
CA ALA A 542 -2.14 21.81 -6.08
C ALA A 542 -2.43 20.44 -6.70
N ASN A 543 -2.45 20.40 -8.04
CA ASN A 543 -2.72 19.20 -8.85
C ASN A 543 -1.47 18.40 -9.17
#